data_AF-A0A959TGM2-F1
#
_entry.id   AF-A0A959TGM2-F1
#
_cell.length_a   1.000
_cell.length_b   1.000
_cell.length_c   1.000
_cell.angle_alpha   90.00
_cell.angle_beta   90.00
_cell.angle_gamma   90.00
#
_symmetry.space_group_name_H-M   'P 1'
#
loop_
_entity.id
_entity.type
_entity.pdbx_description
1 polymer ?
#
loop_
_entity_poly.entity_id
_entity_poly.type
_entity_poly.pdbx_seq_one_letter_code
_entity_poly.pdbx_strand_id
1 'polypeptide(L)'
;RLEATVNGNSWCADANLTAAANGDEILVNGITITGGTLTFQLDSMAVGAHPLNEGNNSVLLTTFGLPYLSTDTDPGVITVLAHDTAANHLQAEFTVTLHTELDGSTREVSGSMDVTYVE
;
A
#
# COMPACT_ATOMS: atom_id res chain seq x y z
N ARG A 1 12.00 -0.32 1.76
CA ARG A 1 11.25 -0.20 3.03
C ARG A 1 9.81 0.18 2.77
N LEU A 2 8.90 -0.26 3.64
CA LEU A 2 7.51 0.18 3.69
C LEU A 2 7.21 0.50 5.15
N GLU A 3 6.93 1.76 5.43
CA GLU A 3 6.70 2.31 6.77
C GLU A 3 5.40 3.11 6.76
N ALA A 4 4.56 2.93 7.78
CA ALA A 4 3.25 3.53 7.87
C ALA A 4 2.86 3.85 9.32
N THR A 5 1.76 4.55 9.45
CA THR A 5 1.02 4.78 10.67
C THR A 5 -0.39 4.25 10.47
N VAL A 6 -0.83 3.32 11.32
CA VAL A 6 -2.19 2.74 11.31
C VAL A 6 -2.92 3.20 12.57
N ASN A 7 -3.94 4.04 12.43
CA ASN A 7 -4.66 4.69 13.54
C ASN A 7 -3.71 5.33 14.56
N GLY A 8 -2.70 6.06 14.08
CA GLY A 8 -1.70 6.72 14.93
C GLY A 8 -0.57 5.81 15.47
N ASN A 9 -0.62 4.49 15.23
CA ASN A 9 0.42 3.57 15.66
C ASN A 9 1.41 3.27 14.54
N SER A 10 2.71 3.25 14.85
CA SER A 10 3.74 2.87 13.87
C SER A 10 3.53 1.44 13.35
N TRP A 11 3.72 1.28 12.05
CA TRP A 11 3.65 0.03 11.33
C TRP A 11 4.82 -0.03 10.35
N CYS A 12 5.57 -1.12 10.33
CA CYS A 12 6.69 -1.30 9.40
C CYS A 12 6.69 -2.73 8.86
N ALA A 13 7.06 -2.89 7.59
CA ALA A 13 7.30 -4.20 6.99
C ALA A 13 8.65 -4.78 7.49
N ASP A 14 8.70 -5.18 8.77
CA ASP A 14 9.92 -5.59 9.48
C ASP A 14 10.22 -7.10 9.43
N ALA A 15 9.30 -7.92 8.94
CA ALA A 15 9.54 -9.35 8.68
C ALA A 15 9.88 -9.62 7.21
N ASN A 16 9.12 -9.04 6.28
CA ASN A 16 9.34 -9.24 4.85
C ASN A 16 8.75 -8.08 4.04
N LEU A 17 9.38 -7.78 2.91
CA LEU A 17 8.89 -6.81 1.94
C LEU A 17 9.22 -7.34 0.55
N THR A 18 8.18 -7.56 -0.25
CA THR A 18 8.28 -8.02 -1.64
C THR A 18 7.57 -7.05 -2.55
N ALA A 19 8.13 -6.83 -3.74
CA ALA A 19 7.50 -6.07 -4.79
C ALA A 19 7.72 -6.79 -6.13
N ALA A 20 6.65 -7.01 -6.88
CA ALA A 20 6.69 -7.66 -8.19
C ALA A 20 5.84 -6.84 -9.19
N ALA A 21 6.42 -6.52 -10.32
CA ALA A 21 5.81 -5.71 -11.36
C ALA A 21 5.42 -6.57 -12.58
N ASN A 22 4.41 -6.10 -13.32
CA ASN A 22 4.01 -6.64 -14.61
C ASN A 22 3.59 -5.50 -15.52
N GLY A 23 4.52 -5.03 -16.37
CA GLY A 23 4.31 -3.81 -17.15
C GLY A 23 4.28 -2.58 -16.25
N ASP A 24 3.20 -1.80 -16.33
CA ASP A 24 3.03 -0.57 -15.53
C ASP A 24 2.39 -0.84 -14.15
N GLU A 25 1.99 -2.08 -13.89
CA GLU A 25 1.36 -2.52 -12.65
C GLU A 25 2.39 -3.09 -11.66
N ILE A 26 2.14 -2.94 -10.36
CA ILE A 26 3.00 -3.51 -9.32
C ILE A 26 2.19 -3.98 -8.10
N LEU A 27 2.55 -5.16 -7.61
CA LEU A 27 2.09 -5.68 -6.32
C LEU A 27 3.19 -5.50 -5.28
N VAL A 28 2.94 -4.69 -4.25
CA VAL A 28 3.84 -4.50 -3.11
C VAL A 28 3.21 -5.14 -1.88
N ASN A 29 3.93 -6.01 -1.20
CA ASN A 29 3.45 -6.68 0.01
C ASN A 29 4.47 -6.56 1.14
N GLY A 30 4.10 -5.87 2.21
CA GLY A 30 4.86 -5.80 3.45
C GLY A 30 4.24 -6.65 4.55
N ILE A 31 5.08 -7.30 5.34
CA ILE A 31 4.69 -8.17 6.45
C ILE A 31 5.43 -7.75 7.71
N THR A 32 4.70 -7.65 8.82
CA THR A 32 5.23 -7.43 10.17
C THR A 32 5.63 -8.74 10.85
N ILE A 33 6.51 -8.70 11.86
CA ILE A 33 6.87 -9.87 12.68
C ILE A 33 5.69 -10.50 13.42
N THR A 34 4.60 -9.74 13.64
CA THR A 34 3.36 -10.24 14.25
C THR A 34 2.37 -10.79 13.22
N GLY A 35 2.75 -10.83 11.93
CA GLY A 35 1.95 -11.41 10.85
C GLY A 35 0.88 -10.48 10.24
N GLY A 36 0.84 -9.20 10.64
CA GLY A 36 0.03 -8.20 9.94
C GLY A 36 0.63 -7.84 8.59
N THR A 37 -0.21 -7.64 7.57
CA THR A 37 0.20 -7.33 6.20
C THR A 37 -0.33 -5.99 5.73
N LEU A 38 0.43 -5.30 4.87
CA LEU A 38 -0.05 -4.16 4.10
C LEU A 38 0.34 -4.40 2.64
N THR A 39 -0.68 -4.56 1.81
CA THR A 39 -0.55 -4.95 0.41
C THR A 39 -1.10 -3.83 -0.45
N PHE A 40 -0.35 -3.44 -1.48
CA PHE A 40 -0.74 -2.49 -2.51
C PHE A 40 -0.75 -3.22 -3.85
N GLN A 41 -1.79 -3.02 -4.63
CA GLN A 41 -1.84 -3.36 -6.04
C GLN A 41 -2.02 -2.06 -6.79
N LEU A 42 -0.95 -1.54 -7.39
CA LEU A 42 -0.97 -0.28 -8.13
C LEU A 42 -1.14 -0.59 -9.62
N ASP A 43 -2.09 0.09 -10.26
CA ASP A 43 -2.33 0.01 -11.70
C ASP A 43 -1.34 0.88 -12.50
N SER A 44 -0.66 1.80 -11.81
CA SER A 44 0.34 2.68 -12.42
C SER A 44 1.48 3.00 -11.46
N MET A 45 2.70 2.93 -11.99
CA MET A 45 3.92 3.44 -11.35
C MET A 45 4.32 4.83 -11.85
N ALA A 46 3.48 5.51 -12.64
CA ALA A 46 3.79 6.83 -13.17
C ALA A 46 3.95 7.86 -12.04
N VAL A 47 4.94 8.76 -12.15
CA VAL A 47 5.15 9.85 -11.17
C VAL A 47 3.94 10.77 -11.12
N GLY A 48 3.46 11.05 -9.91
CA GLY A 48 2.27 11.88 -9.68
C GLY A 48 1.32 11.31 -8.63
N ALA A 49 0.22 12.02 -8.40
CA ALA A 49 -0.83 11.60 -7.49
C ALA A 49 -1.86 10.73 -8.22
N HIS A 50 -2.18 9.58 -7.63
CA HIS A 50 -3.17 8.63 -8.11
C HIS A 50 -4.16 8.29 -7.00
N PRO A 51 -5.44 8.05 -7.33
CA PRO A 51 -6.42 7.60 -6.35
C PRO A 51 -6.09 6.20 -5.84
N LEU A 52 -6.35 5.96 -4.56
CA LEU A 52 -6.37 4.63 -3.93
C LEU A 52 -7.82 4.26 -3.59
N ASN A 53 -8.45 3.39 -4.36
CA ASN A 53 -9.83 2.96 -4.15
C ASN A 53 -10.03 1.48 -4.58
N GLU A 54 -11.25 1.03 -4.85
CA GLU A 54 -11.51 -0.36 -5.25
C GLU A 54 -11.20 -0.56 -6.74
N GLY A 55 -11.56 0.42 -7.58
CA GLY A 55 -11.37 0.35 -9.03
C GLY A 55 -10.00 0.80 -9.54
N ASN A 56 -9.22 1.51 -8.71
CA ASN A 56 -7.94 2.10 -9.06
C ASN A 56 -6.97 2.05 -7.88
N ASN A 57 -5.83 1.38 -8.09
CA ASN A 57 -4.76 1.22 -7.10
C ASN A 57 -5.30 0.78 -5.71
N SER A 58 -5.47 -0.51 -5.49
CA SER A 58 -6.09 -1.02 -4.27
C SER A 58 -5.10 -1.22 -3.12
N VAL A 59 -5.59 -1.05 -1.88
CA VAL A 59 -4.82 -1.30 -0.65
C VAL A 59 -5.58 -2.27 0.24
N LEU A 60 -4.88 -3.27 0.77
CA LEU A 60 -5.38 -4.23 1.75
C LEU A 60 -4.46 -4.24 2.97
N LEU A 61 -5.01 -3.93 4.13
CA LEU A 61 -4.41 -4.18 5.44
C LEU A 61 -5.04 -5.44 6.04
N THR A 62 -4.22 -6.40 6.44
CA THR A 62 -4.68 -7.52 7.28
C THR A 62 -4.02 -7.41 8.66
N THR A 63 -4.83 -7.31 9.71
CA THR A 63 -4.34 -7.28 11.09
C THR A 63 -5.18 -8.20 11.97
N PHE A 64 -4.52 -9.08 12.73
CA PHE A 64 -5.19 -10.12 13.53
C PHE A 64 -6.23 -10.95 12.74
N GLY A 65 -5.96 -11.21 11.46
CA GLY A 65 -6.85 -11.95 10.56
C GLY A 65 -8.05 -11.16 10.04
N LEU A 66 -8.15 -9.86 10.34
CA LEU A 66 -9.21 -8.98 9.86
C LEU A 66 -8.75 -8.17 8.65
N PRO A 67 -9.46 -8.24 7.50
CA PRO A 67 -9.15 -7.44 6.32
C PRO A 67 -9.78 -6.05 6.41
N TYR A 68 -9.02 -5.05 5.97
CA TYR A 68 -9.44 -3.68 5.75
C TYR A 68 -8.99 -3.25 4.35
N LEU A 69 -9.91 -2.80 3.49
CA LEU A 69 -9.64 -2.44 2.10
C LEU A 69 -9.94 -0.96 1.80
N SER A 70 -9.25 -0.41 0.79
CA SER A 70 -9.62 0.86 0.16
C SER A 70 -10.97 0.71 -0.56
N THR A 71 -11.76 1.79 -0.62
CA THR A 71 -13.10 1.77 -1.22
C THR A 71 -13.32 2.98 -2.13
N ASP A 72 -14.29 2.89 -3.02
CA ASP A 72 -14.67 4.00 -3.91
C ASP A 72 -15.42 5.14 -3.19
N THR A 73 -15.95 4.88 -1.98
CA THR A 73 -16.72 5.86 -1.20
C THR A 73 -15.84 6.79 -0.36
N ASP A 74 -14.63 6.35 -0.01
CA ASP A 74 -13.64 7.15 0.73
C ASP A 74 -12.23 6.93 0.12
N PRO A 75 -11.99 7.43 -1.11
CA PRO A 75 -10.76 7.17 -1.82
C PRO A 75 -9.56 7.85 -1.13
N GLY A 76 -8.48 7.10 -0.98
CA GLY A 76 -7.18 7.63 -0.59
C GLY A 76 -6.39 8.18 -1.77
N VAL A 77 -5.14 8.54 -1.49
CA VAL A 77 -4.18 9.02 -2.50
C VAL A 77 -2.83 8.35 -2.27
N ILE A 78 -2.21 7.90 -3.35
CA ILE A 78 -0.78 7.58 -3.42
C ILE A 78 -0.10 8.59 -4.35
N THR A 79 1.00 9.18 -3.89
CA THR A 79 1.85 10.04 -4.68
C THR A 79 3.13 9.31 -4.98
N VAL A 80 3.31 8.87 -6.22
CA VAL A 80 4.58 8.34 -6.70
C VAL A 80 5.56 9.51 -6.85
N LEU A 81 6.61 9.49 -6.05
CA LEU A 81 7.65 10.51 -5.99
C LEU A 81 8.71 10.28 -7.07
N ALA A 82 9.08 9.01 -7.28
CA ALA A 82 10.08 8.60 -8.27
C ALA A 82 9.83 7.17 -8.73
N HIS A 83 10.09 6.91 -10.01
CA HIS A 83 10.10 5.58 -10.62
C HIS A 83 11.32 5.47 -11.53
N ASP A 84 12.31 4.68 -11.12
CA ASP A 84 13.51 4.37 -11.89
C ASP A 84 13.37 2.97 -12.51
N THR A 85 13.04 2.93 -13.80
CA THR A 85 12.86 1.69 -14.55
C THR A 85 14.17 0.97 -14.87
N ALA A 86 15.33 1.63 -14.77
CA ALA A 86 16.62 0.98 -14.95
C ALA A 86 17.06 0.24 -13.68
N ALA A 87 16.68 0.77 -12.51
CA ALA A 87 16.97 0.18 -11.21
C ALA A 87 15.82 -0.68 -10.63
N ASN A 88 14.69 -0.76 -11.33
CA ASN A 88 13.44 -1.34 -10.83
C ASN A 88 13.07 -0.80 -9.45
N HIS A 89 13.06 0.53 -9.31
CA HIS A 89 12.92 1.20 -8.02
C HIS A 89 11.75 2.17 -8.03
N LEU A 90 10.92 2.12 -6.98
CA LEU A 90 9.72 2.94 -6.82
C LEU A 90 9.74 3.60 -5.43
N GLN A 91 9.50 4.91 -5.41
CA GLN A 91 9.30 5.70 -4.20
C GLN A 91 7.93 6.35 -4.22
N ALA A 92 7.17 6.21 -3.14
CA ALA A 92 5.84 6.81 -3.02
C ALA A 92 5.46 7.14 -1.58
N GLU A 93 4.55 8.09 -1.42
CA GLU A 93 3.87 8.42 -0.16
C GLU A 93 2.38 8.17 -0.32
N PHE A 94 1.68 7.75 0.74
CA PHE A 94 0.27 7.43 0.66
C PHE A 94 -0.50 7.86 1.91
N THR A 95 -1.79 8.08 1.73
CA THR A 95 -2.78 8.30 2.80
C THR A 95 -4.13 7.75 2.35
N VAL A 96 -4.74 6.88 3.16
CA VAL A 96 -6.00 6.19 2.82
C VAL A 96 -6.75 5.81 4.10
N THR A 97 -8.08 5.86 4.06
CA THR A 97 -8.95 5.22 5.04
C THR A 97 -9.33 3.83 4.52
N LEU A 98 -9.03 2.79 5.28
CA LEU A 98 -9.40 1.41 4.95
C LEU A 98 -10.62 0.99 5.75
N HIS A 99 -11.50 0.21 5.14
CA HIS A 99 -12.78 -0.23 5.70
C HIS A 99 -12.84 -1.74 5.82
N THR A 100 -13.48 -2.25 6.87
CA THR A 100 -13.85 -3.67 6.96
C THR A 100 -15.36 -3.84 6.79
N GLU A 101 -15.76 -4.90 6.07
CA GLU A 101 -17.18 -5.24 5.89
C GLU A 101 -17.80 -5.91 7.13
N LEU A 102 -16.97 -6.35 8.10
CA LEU A 102 -17.46 -7.08 9.27
C LEU A 102 -18.36 -6.23 10.18
N ASP A 103 -17.92 -5.02 10.50
CA ASP A 103 -18.55 -4.14 11.48
C ASP A 103 -18.56 -2.66 11.07
N GLY A 104 -18.06 -2.34 9.87
CA GLY A 104 -17.93 -0.97 9.39
C GLY A 104 -16.82 -0.17 10.06
N SER A 105 -15.96 -0.80 10.87
CA SER A 105 -14.79 -0.13 11.46
C SER A 105 -13.79 0.27 10.38
N THR A 106 -13.05 1.34 10.66
CA THR A 106 -12.07 1.90 9.75
C THR A 106 -10.67 1.90 10.33
N ARG A 107 -9.68 2.03 9.43
CA ARG A 107 -8.27 2.23 9.74
C ARG A 107 -7.73 3.37 8.88
N GLU A 108 -7.33 4.46 9.51
CA GLU A 108 -6.56 5.50 8.85
C GLU A 108 -5.13 4.99 8.68
N VAL A 109 -4.65 4.96 7.45
CA VAL A 109 -3.31 4.51 7.09
C VAL A 109 -2.60 5.59 6.29
N SER A 110 -1.43 6.01 6.76
CA SER A 110 -0.56 6.93 6.03
C SER A 110 0.90 6.50 6.13
N GLY A 111 1.71 6.74 5.11
CA GLY A 111 3.08 6.23 5.11
C GLY A 111 3.85 6.49 3.83
N SER A 112 4.98 5.79 3.71
CA SER A 112 5.84 5.83 2.55
C SER A 112 6.35 4.44 2.18
N MET A 113 6.64 4.27 0.90
CA MET A 113 7.32 3.10 0.36
C MET A 113 8.52 3.53 -0.47
N ASP A 114 9.57 2.74 -0.39
CA ASP A 114 10.80 2.85 -1.16
C ASP A 114 11.21 1.41 -1.47
N VAL A 115 10.89 0.91 -2.66
CA VAL A 115 10.95 -0.53 -2.96
C VAL A 115 11.73 -0.79 -4.24
N THR A 116 12.55 -1.84 -4.22
CA THR A 116 13.06 -2.46 -5.44
C THR A 116 12.16 -3.63 -5.79
N TYR A 117 11.76 -3.75 -7.05
CA TYR A 117 10.86 -4.78 -7.55
C TYR A 117 11.52 -5.71 -8.56
N VAL A 118 10.89 -6.85 -8.79
CA VAL A 118 11.24 -7.83 -9.85
C VAL A 118 10.15 -7.87 -10.91
N GLU A 119 10.48 -8.33 -12.11
CA GLU A 119 9.56 -8.58 -13.23
C GLU A 119 9.42 -10.09 -13.50
#